data_AF-A0A2T7FTS0-F1
#
_entry.id   AF-A0A2T7FTS0-F1
#
_cell.length_a   1.000
_cell.length_b   1.000
_cell.length_c   1.000
_cell.angle_alpha   90.00
_cell.angle_beta   90.00
_cell.angle_gamma   90.00
#
_symmetry.space_group_name_H-M   'P 1'
#
loop_
_entity.id
_entity.type
_entity.pdbx_description
1 polymer ?
#
loop_
_entity_poly.entity_id
_entity_poly.type
_entity_poly.pdbx_seq_one_letter_code
_entity_poly.pdbx_strand_id
1 'polypeptide(L)'
;MTSRHHLVLATCLATSLATASYSQSSGTVTLIVADQERTIPVWSDQSDWSGGESWPSINIYARDFSDSGEEPALISLSFEAAGWQPSAPEMDLVLYENRKSVGRLFAREEEERGGLTVIVDSHAFDGTSLSLSGSFEGTLGPSDNYGNDIDLSQGVPVTGTFDVVLETLE
;
A
#
# COMPACT_ATOMS: atom_id res chain seq x y z
N MET A 1 2.22 -25.24 -72.72
CA MET A 1 1.77 -26.35 -71.86
C MET A 1 2.35 -26.11 -70.48
N THR A 2 1.74 -25.25 -69.67
CA THR A 2 0.86 -25.60 -68.53
C THR A 2 1.52 -26.57 -67.53
N SER A 3 2.06 -26.03 -66.43
CA SER A 3 1.98 -26.72 -65.14
C SER A 3 1.59 -25.73 -64.05
N ARG A 4 0.67 -26.20 -63.21
CA ARG A 4 -0.25 -25.42 -62.36
C ARG A 4 0.35 -25.14 -60.98
N HIS A 5 -0.09 -24.02 -60.44
CA HIS A 5 0.08 -23.60 -59.06
C HIS A 5 -0.74 -24.50 -58.14
N HIS A 6 -0.29 -24.77 -56.91
CA HIS A 6 -1.12 -24.85 -55.70
C HIS A 6 -0.21 -24.77 -54.46
N LEU A 7 0.05 -23.57 -53.96
CA LEU A 7 0.53 -23.37 -52.60
C LEU A 7 -0.70 -23.02 -51.75
N VAL A 8 -1.19 -23.99 -50.97
CA VAL A 8 -2.25 -23.77 -50.00
C VAL A 8 -1.63 -23.11 -48.78
N LEU A 9 -1.91 -21.82 -48.59
CA LEU A 9 -1.51 -21.09 -47.39
C LEU A 9 -2.63 -21.24 -46.35
N ALA A 10 -2.40 -22.09 -45.34
CA ALA A 10 -3.29 -22.23 -44.20
C ALA A 10 -2.97 -21.14 -43.18
N THR A 11 -3.82 -20.13 -43.09
CA THR A 11 -3.72 -19.09 -42.06
C THR A 11 -4.27 -19.66 -40.74
N CYS A 12 -3.39 -20.15 -39.86
CA CYS A 12 -3.77 -20.45 -38.49
C CYS A 12 -4.04 -19.14 -37.74
N LEU A 13 -5.33 -18.79 -37.55
CA LEU A 13 -5.74 -17.79 -36.58
C LEU A 13 -5.43 -18.33 -35.18
N ALA A 14 -4.29 -17.94 -34.61
CA ALA A 14 -4.04 -18.09 -33.19
C ALA A 14 -4.83 -17.01 -32.46
N THR A 15 -6.03 -17.33 -31.98
CA THR A 15 -6.75 -16.50 -31.02
C THR A 15 -5.99 -16.59 -29.70
N SER A 16 -5.12 -15.63 -29.43
CA SER A 16 -4.58 -15.41 -28.09
C SER A 16 -5.75 -15.01 -27.19
N LEU A 17 -6.22 -15.95 -26.36
CA LEU A 17 -7.03 -15.61 -25.20
C LEU A 17 -6.12 -14.77 -24.29
N ALA A 18 -6.27 -13.46 -24.34
CA ALA A 18 -5.77 -12.60 -23.29
C ALA A 18 -6.54 -12.99 -22.03
N THR A 19 -5.93 -13.79 -21.17
CA THR A 19 -6.39 -13.94 -19.79
C THR A 19 -6.33 -12.54 -19.20
N ALA A 20 -7.48 -11.99 -18.82
CA ALA A 20 -7.52 -10.81 -17.97
C ALA A 20 -6.71 -11.16 -16.72
N SER A 21 -5.48 -10.66 -16.65
CA SER A 21 -4.75 -10.65 -15.40
C SER A 21 -5.49 -9.63 -14.55
N TYR A 22 -6.21 -10.10 -13.54
CA TYR A 22 -6.55 -9.23 -12.43
C TYR A 22 -5.21 -8.75 -11.90
N SER A 23 -4.92 -7.47 -12.11
CA SER A 23 -3.80 -6.82 -11.45
C SER A 23 -4.11 -6.91 -9.96
N GLN A 24 -3.10 -7.24 -9.16
CA GLN A 24 -3.24 -7.44 -7.72
C GLN A 24 -2.44 -6.32 -7.07
N SER A 25 -3.01 -5.67 -6.05
CA SER A 25 -2.31 -4.60 -5.35
C SER A 25 -0.93 -5.10 -4.91
N SER A 26 0.11 -4.32 -5.19
CA SER A 26 1.50 -4.75 -5.10
C SER A 26 2.43 -3.58 -4.79
N GLY A 27 3.72 -3.89 -4.63
CA GLY A 27 4.75 -2.94 -4.26
C GLY A 27 5.21 -3.13 -2.82
N THR A 28 5.81 -2.09 -2.25
CA THR A 28 6.44 -2.16 -0.93
C THR A 28 6.24 -0.88 -0.14
N VAL A 29 6.26 -1.02 1.18
CA VAL A 29 6.43 0.09 2.12
C VAL A 29 7.75 -0.10 2.83
N THR A 30 8.60 0.92 2.83
CA THR A 30 9.79 0.98 3.67
C THR A 30 9.48 1.81 4.91
N LEU A 31 9.68 1.21 6.07
CA LEU A 31 9.35 1.76 7.38
C LEU A 31 10.61 1.89 8.21
N ILE A 32 10.82 3.06 8.82
CA ILE A 32 11.86 3.29 9.81
C ILE A 32 11.17 3.63 11.13
N VAL A 33 11.28 2.72 12.10
CA VAL A 33 10.72 2.88 13.45
C VAL A 33 11.84 2.66 14.46
N ALA A 34 12.04 3.63 15.36
CA ALA A 34 13.13 3.59 16.33
C ALA A 34 14.50 3.24 15.70
N ASP A 35 14.83 3.90 14.57
CA ASP A 35 16.04 3.71 13.77
C ASP A 35 16.22 2.32 13.12
N GLN A 36 15.19 1.48 13.16
CA GLN A 36 15.18 0.19 12.46
C GLN A 36 14.40 0.30 11.16
N GLU A 37 15.11 0.12 10.05
CA GLU A 37 14.54 0.09 8.71
C GLU A 37 14.05 -1.30 8.33
N ARG A 38 12.84 -1.38 7.76
CA ARG A 38 12.27 -2.60 7.22
C ARG A 38 11.49 -2.29 5.95
N THR A 39 11.75 -3.06 4.88
CA THR A 39 10.91 -3.05 3.68
C THR A 39 9.91 -4.20 3.74
N ILE A 40 8.63 -3.88 3.63
CA ILE A 40 7.51 -4.78 3.84
C ILE A 40 6.71 -4.83 2.53
N PRO A 41 6.41 -6.01 1.98
CA PRO A 41 5.57 -6.10 0.79
C PRO A 41 4.13 -5.69 1.12
N VAL A 42 3.48 -5.06 0.14
CA VAL A 42 2.05 -4.74 0.20
C VAL A 42 1.24 -6.03 0.36
N TRP A 43 0.28 -6.00 1.27
CA TRP A 43 -0.73 -7.04 1.42
C TRP A 43 -1.88 -6.73 0.47
N SER A 44 -1.80 -7.36 -0.70
CA SER A 44 -2.74 -7.19 -1.80
C SER A 44 -4.21 -7.23 -1.42
N ASP A 45 -4.59 -8.19 -0.58
CA ASP A 45 -6.00 -8.52 -0.33
C ASP A 45 -6.67 -7.52 0.62
N GLN A 46 -5.90 -6.59 1.18
CA GLN A 46 -6.37 -5.57 2.10
C GLN A 46 -6.02 -4.15 1.61
N SER A 47 -5.24 -4.05 0.52
CA SER A 47 -4.79 -2.77 -0.01
C SER A 47 -5.56 -2.43 -1.27
N ASP A 48 -6.11 -1.23 -1.29
CA ASP A 48 -7.02 -0.77 -2.32
C ASP A 48 -7.01 0.77 -2.39
N TRP A 49 -7.66 1.28 -3.42
CA TRP A 49 -8.08 2.68 -3.45
C TRP A 49 -9.55 2.75 -3.83
N SER A 50 -10.22 3.85 -3.49
CA SER A 50 -11.60 4.10 -3.89
C SER A 50 -11.84 5.57 -4.22
N GLY A 51 -13.06 5.90 -4.65
CA GLY A 51 -13.43 7.27 -5.02
C GLY A 51 -13.23 7.53 -6.52
N GLY A 52 -12.48 8.57 -6.87
CA GLY A 52 -12.23 8.91 -8.27
C GLY A 52 -10.88 9.59 -8.45
N GLU A 53 -10.45 9.76 -9.71
CA GLU A 53 -9.10 10.22 -10.05
C GLU A 53 -8.70 11.55 -9.38
N SER A 54 -9.65 12.48 -9.16
CA SER A 54 -9.38 13.78 -8.53
C SER A 54 -9.51 13.81 -7.01
N TRP A 55 -10.01 12.73 -6.40
CA TRP A 55 -10.31 12.61 -4.97
C TRP A 55 -10.23 11.14 -4.50
N PRO A 56 -9.09 10.46 -4.69
CA PRO A 56 -8.96 9.08 -4.27
C PRO A 56 -8.84 8.99 -2.74
N SER A 57 -9.43 7.95 -2.19
CA SER A 57 -9.16 7.44 -0.85
C SER A 57 -8.19 6.28 -0.98
N ILE A 58 -7.04 6.37 -0.34
CA ILE A 58 -5.94 5.40 -0.45
C ILE A 58 -5.89 4.58 0.84
N ASN A 59 -5.74 3.26 0.68
CA ASN A 59 -5.59 2.35 1.80
C ASN A 59 -4.47 1.33 1.50
N ILE A 60 -3.33 1.47 2.17
CA ILE A 60 -2.14 0.64 1.99
C ILE A 60 -1.95 -0.22 3.23
N TYR A 61 -2.11 -1.54 3.10
CA TYR A 61 -1.66 -2.50 4.10
C TYR A 61 -0.35 -3.10 3.64
N ALA A 62 0.65 -3.16 4.52
CA ALA A 62 1.86 -3.93 4.27
C ALA A 62 2.04 -4.95 5.39
N ARG A 63 2.44 -6.15 4.99
CA ARG A 63 2.50 -7.29 5.89
C ARG A 63 3.67 -8.20 5.54
N ASP A 64 4.51 -8.45 6.53
CA ASP A 64 5.59 -9.43 6.42
C ASP A 64 5.50 -10.41 7.59
N PHE A 65 5.18 -11.67 7.28
CA PHE A 65 5.30 -12.80 8.19
C PHE A 65 6.39 -13.70 7.62
N SER A 66 7.64 -13.34 7.86
CA SER A 66 8.76 -14.13 7.38
C SER A 66 8.89 -15.42 8.19
N ASP A 67 9.12 -16.54 7.50
CA ASP A 67 9.45 -17.82 8.14
C ASP A 67 10.90 -17.86 8.69
N SER A 68 11.66 -16.79 8.49
CA SER A 68 13.06 -16.62 8.92
C SER A 68 13.22 -16.43 10.43
N GLY A 69 12.11 -16.29 11.17
CA GLY A 69 12.11 -16.11 12.63
C GLY A 69 12.13 -14.64 13.08
N GLU A 70 12.02 -13.68 12.16
CA GLU A 70 11.80 -12.28 12.50
C GLU A 70 10.35 -12.07 12.97
N GLU A 71 10.13 -11.07 13.83
CA GLU A 71 8.78 -10.73 14.26
C GLU A 71 7.97 -10.18 13.08
N PRO A 72 6.69 -10.55 12.94
CA PRO A 72 5.86 -10.01 11.89
C PRO A 72 5.75 -8.49 11.98
N ALA A 73 5.70 -7.82 10.84
CA ALA A 73 5.25 -6.43 10.76
C ALA A 73 3.92 -6.38 10.01
N LEU A 74 2.95 -5.69 10.60
CA LEU A 74 1.68 -5.37 9.97
C LEU A 74 1.41 -3.89 10.17
N ILE A 75 1.32 -3.17 9.06
CA ILE A 75 1.01 -1.75 9.03
C ILE A 75 -0.23 -1.50 8.19
N SER A 76 -0.97 -0.46 8.53
CA SER A 76 -1.91 0.21 7.63
C SER A 76 -1.56 1.69 7.55
N LEU A 77 -1.59 2.24 6.34
CA LEU A 77 -1.51 3.67 6.06
C LEU A 77 -2.70 4.03 5.15
N SER A 78 -3.55 4.94 5.60
CA SER A 78 -4.66 5.45 4.79
C SER A 78 -4.66 6.97 4.75
N PHE A 79 -5.14 7.55 3.66
CA PHE A 79 -5.31 9.00 3.49
C PHE A 79 -6.22 9.31 2.32
N GLU A 80 -6.83 10.49 2.34
CA GLU A 80 -7.53 11.08 1.20
C GLU A 80 -6.57 11.96 0.40
N ALA A 81 -6.64 11.99 -0.93
CA ALA A 81 -5.74 12.81 -1.77
C ALA A 81 -6.48 13.71 -2.78
N ALA A 82 -7.36 14.59 -2.29
CA ALA A 82 -8.07 15.54 -3.13
C ALA A 82 -7.09 16.45 -3.90
N GLY A 83 -7.18 16.46 -5.24
CA GLY A 83 -6.21 17.17 -6.08
C GLY A 83 -4.76 16.74 -5.85
N TRP A 84 -4.55 15.50 -5.41
CA TRP A 84 -3.25 14.92 -5.02
C TRP A 84 -2.57 15.65 -3.85
N GLN A 85 -3.39 16.25 -2.98
CA GLN A 85 -2.96 16.80 -1.70
C GLN A 85 -3.44 15.85 -0.60
N PRO A 86 -2.55 15.08 0.04
CA PRO A 86 -2.91 14.19 1.13
C PRO A 86 -3.56 14.94 2.28
N SER A 87 -4.56 14.31 2.90
CA SER A 87 -5.30 14.82 4.04
C SER A 87 -5.87 13.69 4.89
N ALA A 88 -6.11 13.98 6.16
CA ALA A 88 -6.59 13.01 7.15
C ALA A 88 -5.78 11.68 7.14
N PRO A 89 -4.44 11.71 7.11
CA PRO A 89 -3.66 10.48 7.17
C PRO A 89 -3.88 9.75 8.50
N GLU A 90 -3.97 8.43 8.41
CA GLU A 90 -3.99 7.52 9.55
C GLU A 90 -2.98 6.41 9.36
N MET A 91 -2.23 6.10 10.43
CA MET A 91 -1.33 4.95 10.46
C MET A 91 -1.58 4.11 11.71
N ASP A 92 -1.65 2.80 11.52
CA ASP A 92 -1.63 1.82 12.60
C ASP A 92 -0.46 0.85 12.38
N LEU A 93 0.28 0.55 13.45
CA LEU A 93 1.36 -0.43 13.47
C LEU A 93 1.07 -1.49 14.54
N VAL A 94 0.98 -2.75 14.16
CA VAL A 94 0.85 -3.86 15.12
C VAL A 94 2.23 -4.36 15.52
N LEU A 95 2.47 -4.40 16.83
CA LEU A 95 3.71 -4.90 17.42
C LEU A 95 3.57 -6.39 17.73
N TYR A 96 4.60 -7.16 17.37
CA TYR A 96 4.66 -8.59 17.63
C TYR A 96 5.86 -8.95 18.50
N GLU A 97 5.65 -9.89 19.42
CA GLU A 97 6.71 -10.61 20.14
C GLU A 97 6.38 -12.10 20.19
N ASN A 98 7.37 -12.93 19.88
CA ASN A 98 7.23 -14.38 19.74
C ASN A 98 6.03 -14.77 18.88
N ARG A 99 5.82 -14.06 17.76
CA ARG A 99 4.69 -14.23 16.82
C ARG A 99 3.31 -13.98 17.42
N LYS A 100 3.22 -13.27 18.53
CA LYS A 100 1.96 -12.84 19.14
C LYS A 100 1.88 -11.32 19.10
N SER A 101 0.71 -10.80 18.72
CA SER A 101 0.44 -9.36 18.85
C SER A 101 0.54 -8.98 20.32
N VAL A 102 1.39 -8.02 20.65
CA VAL A 102 1.58 -7.50 22.01
C VAL A 102 1.11 -6.05 22.17
N GLY A 103 0.87 -5.36 21.06
CA GLY A 103 0.37 -4.00 21.09
C GLY A 103 0.03 -3.48 19.71
N ARG A 104 -0.56 -2.29 19.68
CA ARG A 104 -0.77 -1.50 18.48
C ARG A 104 -0.43 -0.06 18.79
N LEU A 105 0.28 0.58 17.87
CA LEU A 105 0.56 2.00 17.91
C LEU A 105 -0.21 2.70 16.79
N PHE A 106 -0.53 3.97 17.02
CA PHE A 106 -1.38 4.78 16.17
C PHE A 106 -0.73 6.15 15.95
N ALA A 107 -0.92 6.71 14.76
CA ALA A 107 -0.66 8.11 14.46
C ALA A 107 -1.78 8.66 13.56
N ARG A 108 -2.11 9.93 13.73
CA ARG A 108 -3.14 10.67 12.99
C ARG A 108 -2.61 12.05 12.64
N GLU A 109 -3.34 12.77 11.78
CA GLU A 109 -2.95 14.09 11.25
C GLU A 109 -2.66 15.12 12.36
N GLU A 110 -3.48 15.17 13.41
CA GLU A 110 -3.35 16.19 14.44
C GLU A 110 -2.06 16.03 15.25
N GLU A 111 -1.38 17.14 15.57
CA GLU A 111 -0.10 17.13 16.31
C GLU A 111 -0.21 16.39 17.65
N GLU A 112 -1.32 16.58 18.36
CA GLU A 112 -1.62 15.90 19.62
C GLU A 112 -1.95 14.41 19.48
N ARG A 113 -2.13 13.93 18.24
CA ARG A 113 -2.43 12.55 17.88
C ARG A 113 -1.35 11.93 16.99
N GLY A 114 -0.16 12.52 16.97
CA GLY A 114 1.03 11.96 16.33
C GLY A 114 1.58 12.78 15.17
N GLY A 115 0.85 13.81 14.71
CA GLY A 115 1.32 14.72 13.66
C GLY A 115 1.72 14.00 12.38
N LEU A 116 0.98 12.95 12.00
CA LEU A 116 1.26 12.15 10.82
C LEU A 116 1.08 13.02 9.58
N THR A 117 2.11 13.05 8.73
CA THR A 117 2.05 13.69 7.41
C THR A 117 2.36 12.67 6.33
N VAL A 118 1.76 12.88 5.16
CA VAL A 118 1.98 12.09 3.96
C VAL A 118 2.29 13.05 2.82
N ILE A 119 3.29 12.70 2.02
CA ILE A 119 3.66 13.39 0.78
C ILE A 119 3.51 12.38 -0.34
N VAL A 120 2.81 12.77 -1.40
CA VAL A 120 2.73 11.99 -2.65
C VAL A 120 3.70 12.60 -3.64
N ASP A 121 4.71 11.83 -4.03
CA ASP A 121 5.75 12.25 -4.98
C ASP A 121 5.31 12.02 -6.43
N SER A 122 4.65 10.90 -6.69
CA SER A 122 4.15 10.55 -8.01
C SER A 122 2.85 9.75 -7.94
N HIS A 123 2.03 9.88 -8.98
CA HIS A 123 0.82 9.11 -9.17
C HIS A 123 0.58 8.87 -10.67
N ALA A 124 -0.03 7.74 -11.00
CA ALA A 124 -0.51 7.45 -12.35
C ALA A 124 -1.76 6.58 -12.29
N PHE A 125 -2.74 6.92 -13.13
CA PHE A 125 -3.99 6.18 -13.26
C PHE A 125 -4.07 5.52 -14.63
N ASP A 126 -4.39 4.22 -14.68
CA ASP A 126 -4.53 3.47 -15.94
C ASP A 126 -5.98 3.13 -16.30
N GLY A 127 -6.95 3.55 -15.48
CA GLY A 127 -8.37 3.23 -15.62
C GLY A 127 -8.87 2.15 -14.66
N THR A 128 -7.97 1.32 -14.14
CA THR A 128 -8.28 0.18 -13.25
C THR A 128 -7.45 0.16 -11.99
N SER A 129 -6.20 0.62 -12.09
CA SER A 129 -5.22 0.66 -11.02
C SER A 129 -4.70 2.07 -10.81
N LEU A 130 -4.21 2.30 -9.59
CA LEU A 130 -3.57 3.53 -9.16
C LEU A 130 -2.14 3.21 -8.73
N SER A 131 -1.15 3.67 -9.50
CA SER A 131 0.26 3.63 -9.11
C SER A 131 0.60 4.87 -8.31
N LEU A 132 1.29 4.73 -7.18
CA LEU A 132 1.59 5.79 -6.24
C LEU A 132 2.97 5.61 -5.62
N SER A 133 3.73 6.71 -5.50
CA SER A 133 4.92 6.76 -4.67
C SER A 133 4.90 7.97 -3.74
N GLY A 134 5.53 7.86 -2.59
CA GLY A 134 5.59 8.96 -1.64
C GLY A 134 6.28 8.61 -0.33
N SER A 135 6.13 9.50 0.65
CA SER A 135 6.71 9.37 1.98
C SER A 135 5.72 9.72 3.08
N PHE A 136 6.04 9.30 4.30
CA PHE A 136 5.30 9.68 5.50
C PHE A 136 6.26 9.90 6.68
N GLU A 137 5.83 10.73 7.62
CA GLU A 137 6.52 10.95 8.89
C GLU A 137 5.52 11.27 10.01
N GLY A 138 5.84 10.89 11.24
CA GLY A 138 5.01 11.17 12.40
C GLY A 138 5.54 10.54 13.68
N THR A 139 4.71 10.51 14.72
CA THR A 139 4.98 9.83 15.99
C THR A 139 3.85 8.87 16.33
N LEU A 140 4.19 7.60 16.48
CA LEU A 140 3.26 6.53 16.84
C LEU A 140 3.15 6.40 18.37
N GLY A 141 1.95 6.27 18.91
CA GLY A 141 1.72 6.02 20.34
C GLY A 141 0.62 4.97 20.60
N PRO A 142 0.59 4.33 21.78
CA PRO A 142 -0.50 3.44 22.16
C PRO A 142 -1.82 4.19 22.35
N SER A 143 -2.92 3.46 22.24
CA SER A 143 -4.27 4.00 22.45
C SER A 143 -5.21 2.91 22.97
N ASP A 144 -6.03 3.25 23.98
CA ASP A 144 -7.06 2.39 24.54
C ASP A 144 -8.40 2.48 23.78
N ASN A 145 -8.52 3.43 22.86
CA ASN A 145 -9.74 3.72 22.10
C ASN A 145 -9.49 3.89 20.61
N TYR A 146 -8.65 3.00 20.05
CA TYR A 146 -8.44 2.85 18.62
C TYR A 146 -7.94 4.12 17.93
N GLY A 147 -6.98 4.79 18.55
CA GLY A 147 -6.33 5.97 17.99
C GLY A 147 -7.09 7.27 18.21
N ASN A 148 -8.24 7.27 18.89
CA ASN A 148 -8.94 8.51 19.22
C ASN A 148 -8.12 9.37 20.20
N ASP A 149 -7.68 8.77 21.30
CA ASP A 149 -6.74 9.36 22.25
C ASP A 149 -5.43 8.58 22.18
N ILE A 150 -4.35 9.23 21.76
CA ILE A 150 -3.04 8.60 21.56
C ILE A 150 -2.10 9.12 22.65
N ASP A 151 -1.51 8.20 23.42
CA ASP A 151 -0.52 8.55 24.43
C ASP A 151 0.86 8.72 23.77
N LEU A 152 1.23 9.97 23.50
CA LEU A 152 2.53 10.31 22.94
C LEU A 152 3.66 10.38 23.98
N SER A 153 3.38 10.16 25.28
CA SER A 153 4.44 10.14 26.31
C SER A 153 5.41 8.97 26.14
N GLN A 154 4.98 7.92 25.43
CA GLN A 154 5.77 6.77 24.99
C GLN A 154 5.91 6.75 23.46
N GLY A 155 5.81 7.93 22.83
CA GLY A 155 5.79 8.09 21.39
C GLY A 155 7.06 7.55 20.72
N VAL A 156 6.87 6.87 19.60
CA VAL A 156 7.95 6.32 18.77
C VAL A 156 7.95 7.06 17.44
N PRO A 157 9.04 7.75 17.05
CA PRO A 157 9.10 8.40 15.76
C PRO A 157 9.04 7.36 14.64
N VAL A 158 8.29 7.69 13.60
CA VAL A 158 8.16 6.89 12.40
C VAL A 158 8.42 7.75 11.17
N THR A 159 9.18 7.20 10.24
CA THR A 159 9.32 7.74 8.88
C THR A 159 9.28 6.59 7.89
N GLY A 160 9.00 6.88 6.63
CA GLY A 160 9.05 5.85 5.61
C GLY A 160 8.64 6.32 4.23
N THR A 161 8.66 5.38 3.30
CA THR A 161 8.30 5.58 1.90
C THR A 161 7.40 4.44 1.41
N PHE A 162 6.61 4.73 0.39
CA PHE A 162 5.81 3.73 -0.31
C PHE A 162 6.02 3.87 -1.82
N ASP A 163 6.01 2.73 -2.50
CA ASP A 163 5.96 2.61 -3.96
C ASP A 163 5.03 1.43 -4.26
N VAL A 164 3.81 1.74 -4.71
CA VAL A 164 2.69 0.80 -4.73
C VAL A 164 1.86 0.92 -6.00
N VAL A 165 1.21 -0.18 -6.35
CA VAL A 165 0.10 -0.22 -7.31
C VAL A 165 -1.11 -0.75 -6.56
N LEU A 166 -2.22 -0.04 -6.59
CA LEU A 166 -3.45 -0.36 -5.88
C LEU A 166 -4.59 -0.62 -6.87
N GLU A 167 -5.35 -1.67 -6.63
CA GLU A 167 -6.61 -1.93 -7.33
C GLU A 167 -7.75 -1.10 -6.73
N THR A 168 -8.77 -0.82 -7.54
CA THR A 168 -9.99 -0.21 -7.03
C THR A 168 -10.70 -1.17 -6.08
N LEU A 169 -11.24 -0.64 -4.98
CA LEU A 169 -12.18 -1.36 -4.14
C LEU A 169 -13.45 -1.66 -4.97
N GLU A 170 -13.86 -2.93 -5.02
CA GLU A 170 -15.09 -3.37 -5.68
C GLU A 170 -16.35 -3.06 -4.87
#